data_AF-A0A3N5TKY6-F1
#
_entry.id   AF-A0A3N5TKY6-F1
#
_cell.length_a   1.000
_cell.length_b   1.000
_cell.length_c   1.000
_cell.angle_alpha   90.00
_cell.angle_beta   90.00
_cell.angle_gamma   90.00
#
_symmetry.space_group_name_H-M   'P 1'
#
loop_
_entity.id
_entity.type
_entity.pdbx_description
1 polymer ?
#
loop_
_entity_poly.entity_id
_entity_poly.type
_entity_poly.pdbx_seq_one_letter_code
_entity_poly.pdbx_strand_id
1 'polypeptide(L)'
;MKLQYNITMQHLVDFNLYHAKNSKYFRIKFLLLMIILPIIMGLYILFTVIMGSFSLAAVIIPAVVSLAWVLLYPTIFKKSIATSVVNLYSEGKNHEVLTAHTLSLENGKLVEETGNSRNEQAIATIENIIETPEYVFIYLSAMTAHIIPRKEIADSKLLDEFVKALKEG
;
A
#
# COMPACT_ATOMS: atom_id res chain seq x y z
N MET A 1 11.32 17.09 -20.27
CA MET A 1 11.84 15.70 -20.11
C MET A 1 10.67 14.74 -20.17
N LYS A 2 10.83 13.52 -20.69
CA LYS A 2 9.75 12.51 -20.78
C LYS A 2 10.23 11.15 -20.27
N LEU A 3 9.43 10.49 -19.45
CA LEU A 3 9.61 9.14 -18.93
C LEU A 3 8.49 8.26 -19.48
N GLN A 4 8.84 7.07 -19.97
CA GLN A 4 7.87 6.07 -20.41
C GLN A 4 8.09 4.78 -19.61
N TYR A 5 7.02 4.23 -19.07
CA TYR A 5 7.04 2.99 -18.31
C TYR A 5 5.67 2.31 -18.36
N ASN A 6 5.64 1.02 -18.07
CA ASN A 6 4.40 0.27 -17.99
C ASN A 6 4.02 0.00 -16.54
N ILE A 7 2.74 0.17 -16.19
CA ILE A 7 2.25 -0.23 -14.86
C ILE A 7 1.61 -1.61 -14.97
N THR A 8 2.09 -2.52 -14.13
CA THR A 8 1.55 -3.88 -14.00
C THR A 8 0.76 -4.02 -12.70
N MET A 9 -0.05 -5.07 -12.62
CA MET A 9 -0.82 -5.41 -11.43
C MET A 9 0.09 -5.55 -10.19
N GLN A 10 1.29 -6.10 -10.38
CA GLN A 10 2.26 -6.28 -9.30
C GLN A 10 2.73 -4.94 -8.73
N HIS A 11 2.97 -3.94 -9.58
CA HIS A 11 3.38 -2.61 -9.12
C HIS A 11 2.30 -1.94 -8.26
N LEU A 12 1.02 -2.12 -8.61
CA LEU A 12 -0.10 -1.63 -7.81
C LEU A 12 -0.19 -2.33 -6.45
N VAL A 13 0.01 -3.65 -6.41
CA VAL A 13 0.04 -4.42 -5.16
C VAL A 13 1.22 -3.97 -4.28
N ASP A 14 2.41 -3.83 -4.85
CA ASP A 14 3.62 -3.42 -4.12
C ASP A 14 3.48 -2.01 -3.55
N PHE A 15 2.93 -1.06 -4.33
CA PHE A 15 2.62 0.29 -3.85
C PHE A 15 1.64 0.27 -2.67
N ASN A 16 0.53 -0.46 -2.79
CA ASN A 16 -0.46 -0.52 -1.72
C ASN A 16 0.08 -1.20 -0.45
N LEU A 17 0.90 -2.24 -0.59
CA LEU A 17 1.59 -2.86 0.54
C LEU A 17 2.59 -1.90 1.19
N TYR A 18 3.35 -1.14 0.39
CA TYR A 18 4.26 -0.12 0.88
C TYR A 18 3.52 1.00 1.63
N HIS A 19 2.45 1.52 1.02
CA HIS A 19 1.61 2.55 1.61
C HIS A 19 0.97 2.08 2.92
N ALA A 20 0.44 0.85 2.96
CA ALA A 20 -0.13 0.27 4.16
C ALA A 20 0.90 0.09 5.29
N LYS A 21 2.16 -0.23 4.95
CA LYS A 21 3.24 -0.37 5.95
C LYS A 21 3.65 0.98 6.54
N ASN A 22 3.65 2.04 5.73
CA ASN A 22 4.14 3.37 6.14
C ASN A 22 3.04 4.31 6.65
N SER A 23 1.76 3.99 6.41
CA SER A 23 0.63 4.79 6.88
C SER A 23 0.30 4.50 8.35
N LYS A 24 0.19 5.57 9.15
CA LYS A 24 -0.25 5.49 10.56
C LYS A 24 -1.63 4.83 10.69
N TYR A 25 -2.53 5.12 9.74
CA TYR A 25 -3.88 4.58 9.73
C TYR A 25 -3.90 3.06 9.61
N PHE A 26 -3.17 2.53 8.63
CA PHE A 26 -3.07 1.09 8.42
C PHE A 26 -2.38 0.39 9.59
N ARG A 27 -1.34 1.02 10.19
CA ARG A 27 -0.69 0.48 11.39
C ARG A 27 -1.65 0.39 12.58
N ILE A 28 -2.47 1.41 12.82
CA ILE A 28 -3.47 1.41 13.91
C ILE A 28 -4.53 0.33 13.65
N LYS A 29 -5.09 0.29 12.44
CA LYS A 29 -6.07 -0.75 12.07
C LYS A 29 -5.50 -2.16 12.19
N PHE A 30 -4.27 -2.36 11.74
CA PHE A 30 -3.55 -3.63 11.85
C PHE A 30 -3.44 -4.05 13.31
N LEU A 31 -2.97 -3.16 14.19
CA LEU A 31 -2.84 -3.45 15.63
C LEU A 31 -4.19 -3.72 16.29
N LEU A 32 -5.22 -2.92 16.01
CA LEU A 32 -6.56 -3.12 16.58
C LEU A 32 -7.12 -4.49 16.25
N LEU A 33 -7.06 -4.90 14.98
CA LEU A 33 -7.58 -6.19 14.52
C LEU A 33 -6.70 -7.37 14.96
N MET A 34 -5.39 -7.16 15.14
CA MET A 34 -4.49 -8.18 15.68
C MET A 34 -4.76 -8.45 17.17
N ILE A 35 -5.10 -7.41 17.93
CA ILE A 35 -5.23 -7.47 19.40
C ILE A 35 -6.66 -7.80 19.85
N ILE A 36 -7.70 -7.48 19.05
CA ILE A 36 -9.10 -7.68 19.45
C ILE A 36 -9.42 -9.13 19.82
N LEU A 37 -8.95 -10.10 19.02
CA LEU A 37 -9.21 -11.52 19.28
C LEU A 37 -8.49 -12.01 20.54
N PRO A 38 -7.18 -11.76 20.75
CA PRO A 38 -6.51 -12.03 22.03
C PRO A 38 -7.20 -11.40 23.25
N ILE A 39 -7.72 -10.18 23.14
CA ILE A 39 -8.47 -9.54 24.23
C ILE A 39 -9.75 -10.34 24.53
N ILE A 40 -10.54 -10.68 23.51
CA ILE A 40 -11.77 -11.46 23.69
C ILE A 40 -11.46 -12.81 24.35
N MET A 41 -10.40 -13.49 23.90
CA MET A 41 -9.97 -14.77 24.48
C MET A 41 -9.48 -14.61 25.92
N GLY A 42 -8.76 -13.53 26.24
CA GLY A 42 -8.33 -13.22 27.60
C GLY A 42 -9.50 -12.93 28.54
N LEU A 43 -10.52 -12.20 28.07
CA LEU A 43 -11.75 -11.95 28.82
C LEU A 43 -12.55 -13.23 29.06
N TYR A 44 -12.59 -14.14 28.07
CA TYR A 44 -13.18 -15.45 28.24
C TYR A 44 -12.47 -16.27 29.31
N ILE A 45 -11.14 -16.31 29.31
CA ILE A 45 -10.35 -16.99 30.35
C ILE A 45 -10.68 -16.39 31.73
N LEU A 46 -10.64 -15.06 31.86
CA LEU A 46 -10.95 -14.37 33.12
C LEU A 46 -12.36 -14.72 33.63
N PHE A 47 -13.34 -14.77 32.74
CA PHE A 47 -14.71 -15.15 33.06
C PHE A 47 -14.80 -16.59 33.62
N THR A 48 -14.09 -17.55 33.02
CA THR A 48 -14.10 -18.95 33.51
C THR A 48 -13.49 -19.09 34.91
N VAL A 49 -12.45 -18.29 35.20
CA VAL A 49 -11.82 -18.25 36.52
C VAL A 49 -12.77 -17.67 37.57
N ILE A 50 -13.43 -16.55 37.29
CA ILE A 50 -14.37 -15.89 38.21
C ILE A 50 -15.57 -16.79 38.51
N MET A 51 -16.10 -17.47 37.50
CA MET A 51 -17.26 -18.38 37.66
C MET A 51 -16.91 -19.72 38.31
N GLY A 52 -15.65 -19.98 38.67
CA GLY A 52 -15.22 -21.25 39.24
C GLY A 52 -15.33 -22.44 38.29
N SER A 53 -15.55 -22.20 36.99
CA SER A 53 -15.63 -23.21 35.93
C SER A 53 -14.27 -23.48 35.28
N PHE A 54 -13.20 -23.30 36.08
CA PHE A 54 -11.83 -23.40 35.61
C PHE A 54 -11.52 -24.82 35.12
N SER A 55 -11.05 -24.91 33.89
CA SER A 55 -10.44 -26.13 33.35
C SER A 55 -9.18 -25.77 32.57
N LEU A 56 -8.20 -26.66 32.59
CA LEU A 56 -6.99 -26.52 31.78
C LEU A 56 -7.31 -26.32 30.30
N ALA A 57 -8.33 -27.03 29.79
CA ALA A 57 -8.80 -26.88 28.42
C ALA A 57 -9.34 -25.47 28.13
N ALA A 58 -10.11 -24.87 29.06
CA ALA A 58 -10.66 -23.53 28.92
C ALA A 58 -9.60 -22.42 28.89
N VAL A 59 -8.35 -22.71 29.31
CA VAL A 59 -7.22 -21.77 29.22
C VAL A 59 -6.34 -22.07 28.02
N ILE A 60 -5.97 -23.34 27.81
CA ILE A 60 -5.02 -23.73 26.78
C ILE A 60 -5.59 -23.47 25.39
N ILE A 61 -6.86 -23.82 25.14
CA ILE A 61 -7.44 -23.66 23.80
C ILE A 61 -7.49 -22.18 23.38
N PRO A 62 -8.06 -21.25 24.17
CA PRO A 62 -8.07 -19.83 23.79
C PRO A 62 -6.67 -19.21 23.70
N ALA A 63 -5.72 -19.64 24.54
CA ALA A 63 -4.34 -19.18 24.48
C ALA A 63 -3.65 -19.58 23.17
N VAL A 64 -3.79 -20.85 22.76
CA VAL A 64 -3.24 -21.35 21.48
C VAL A 64 -3.89 -20.64 20.30
N VAL A 65 -5.21 -20.46 20.31
CA VAL A 65 -5.91 -19.73 19.25
C VAL A 65 -5.45 -18.28 19.15
N SER A 66 -5.28 -17.60 20.29
CA SER A 66 -4.79 -16.22 20.34
C SER A 66 -3.37 -16.11 19.79
N LEU A 67 -2.49 -17.04 20.18
CA LEU A 67 -1.11 -17.08 19.68
C LEU A 67 -1.06 -17.35 18.18
N ALA A 68 -1.83 -18.33 17.71
CA ALA A 68 -1.93 -18.63 16.28
C ALA A 68 -2.45 -17.42 15.50
N TRP A 69 -3.44 -16.68 16.03
CA TRP A 69 -3.94 -15.47 15.40
C TRP A 69 -2.86 -14.40 15.25
N VAL A 70 -2.14 -14.08 16.33
CA VAL A 70 -1.08 -13.05 16.30
C VAL A 70 0.02 -13.40 15.29
N LEU A 71 0.34 -14.70 15.14
CA LEU A 71 1.34 -15.17 14.18
C LEU A 71 0.82 -15.17 12.72
N LEU A 72 -0.43 -15.53 12.49
CA LEU A 72 -1.01 -15.66 11.15
C LEU A 72 -1.55 -14.35 10.59
N TYR A 73 -2.03 -13.45 11.45
CA TYR A 73 -2.67 -12.19 11.07
C TYR A 73 -1.80 -11.29 10.16
N PRO A 74 -0.49 -11.11 10.37
CA PRO A 74 0.38 -10.37 9.45
C PRO A 74 0.31 -10.87 8.01
N THR A 75 0.28 -12.18 7.82
CA THR A 75 0.24 -12.82 6.51
C THR A 75 -1.16 -12.70 5.89
N ILE A 76 -2.21 -12.92 6.69
CA ILE A 76 -3.61 -12.75 6.26
C ILE A 76 -3.86 -11.32 5.79
N PHE A 77 -3.38 -10.33 6.54
CA PHE A 77 -3.56 -8.91 6.23
C PHE A 77 -2.88 -8.52 4.91
N LYS A 78 -1.63 -8.94 4.67
CA LYS A 78 -0.93 -8.70 3.41
C LYS A 78 -1.66 -9.33 2.22
N LYS A 79 -2.10 -10.60 2.36
CA LYS A 79 -2.88 -11.29 1.33
C LYS A 79 -4.20 -10.59 1.04
N SER A 80 -4.88 -10.10 2.08
CA SER A 80 -6.11 -9.33 1.94
C SER A 80 -5.89 -8.06 1.12
N ILE A 81 -4.83 -7.29 1.39
CA ILE A 81 -4.49 -6.09 0.61
C ILE A 81 -4.24 -6.47 -0.85
N ALA A 82 -3.39 -7.45 -1.11
CA ALA A 82 -3.08 -7.89 -2.47
C ALA A 82 -4.34 -8.33 -3.23
N THR A 83 -5.20 -9.12 -2.59
CA THR A 83 -6.45 -9.60 -3.20
C THR A 83 -7.42 -8.45 -3.47
N SER A 84 -7.57 -7.52 -2.52
CA SER A 84 -8.43 -6.34 -2.70
C SER A 84 -7.95 -5.46 -3.84
N VAL A 85 -6.64 -5.28 -3.98
CA VAL A 85 -6.05 -4.52 -5.09
C VAL A 85 -6.30 -5.25 -6.41
N VAL A 86 -6.02 -6.55 -6.49
CA VAL A 86 -6.34 -7.37 -7.69
C VAL A 86 -7.80 -7.23 -8.08
N ASN A 87 -8.73 -7.48 -7.17
CA ASN A 87 -10.16 -7.41 -7.46
C ASN A 87 -10.58 -6.01 -7.93
N LEU A 88 -10.08 -4.94 -7.30
CA LEU A 88 -10.43 -3.56 -7.64
C LEU A 88 -10.05 -3.20 -9.09
N TYR A 89 -8.90 -3.69 -9.57
CA TYR A 89 -8.41 -3.39 -10.92
C TYR A 89 -8.84 -4.43 -11.97
N SER A 90 -9.17 -5.67 -11.56
CA SER A 90 -9.64 -6.72 -12.47
C SER A 90 -11.15 -6.71 -12.72
N GLU A 91 -11.96 -6.26 -11.76
CA GLU A 91 -13.44 -6.29 -11.89
C GLU A 91 -14.01 -4.99 -12.48
N GLY A 92 -13.23 -3.91 -12.54
CA GLY A 92 -13.69 -2.58 -12.97
C GLY A 92 -13.27 -2.16 -14.38
N LYS A 93 -13.77 -1.00 -14.81
CA LYS A 93 -13.26 -0.25 -15.98
C LYS A 93 -11.85 0.34 -15.76
N ASN A 94 -11.23 0.06 -14.62
CA ASN A 94 -9.94 0.61 -14.18
C ASN A 94 -8.71 -0.10 -14.78
N HIS A 95 -8.92 -1.01 -15.74
CA HIS A 95 -7.83 -1.60 -16.53
C HIS A 95 -6.99 -0.54 -17.25
N GLU A 96 -7.52 0.66 -17.45
CA GLU A 96 -6.79 1.79 -18.03
C GLU A 96 -5.54 2.17 -17.23
N VAL A 97 -5.49 1.86 -15.93
CA VAL A 97 -4.30 2.09 -15.10
C VAL A 97 -3.17 1.09 -15.44
N LEU A 98 -3.52 -0.10 -15.94
CA LEU A 98 -2.59 -1.17 -16.33
C LEU A 98 -2.12 -0.98 -17.78
N THR A 99 -1.63 0.22 -18.09
CA THR A 99 -1.20 0.58 -19.45
C THR A 99 0.16 1.25 -19.42
N ALA A 100 0.68 1.61 -20.61
CA ALA A 100 1.87 2.42 -20.72
C ALA A 100 1.54 3.87 -20.31
N HIS A 101 2.35 4.39 -19.39
CA HIS A 101 2.28 5.76 -18.90
C HIS A 101 3.45 6.54 -19.47
N THR A 102 3.16 7.76 -19.91
CA THR A 102 4.17 8.76 -20.26
C THR A 102 4.07 9.92 -19.28
N LEU A 103 5.08 10.12 -18.45
CA LEU A 103 5.20 11.30 -17.60
C LEU A 103 6.12 12.33 -18.26
N SER A 104 5.65 13.57 -18.42
CA SER A 104 6.45 14.68 -18.89
C SER A 104 6.39 15.87 -17.93
N LEU A 105 7.48 16.64 -17.92
CA LEU A 105 7.52 17.95 -17.27
C LEU A 105 7.40 19.02 -18.34
N GLU A 106 6.30 19.77 -18.31
CA GLU A 106 5.95 20.81 -19.28
C GLU A 106 5.52 22.08 -18.55
N ASN A 107 6.22 23.20 -18.77
CA ASN A 107 5.86 24.53 -18.23
C ASN A 107 5.60 24.56 -16.71
N GLY A 108 6.39 23.82 -15.91
CA GLY A 108 6.19 23.75 -14.45
C GLY A 108 5.03 22.86 -14.01
N LYS A 109 4.50 22.03 -14.91
CA LYS A 109 3.48 21.02 -14.64
C LYS A 109 4.02 19.62 -14.91
N LEU A 110 3.57 18.68 -14.09
CA LEU A 110 3.64 17.25 -14.33
C LEU A 110 2.45 16.86 -15.23
N VAL A 111 2.75 16.31 -16.40
CA VAL A 111 1.75 15.83 -17.36
C VAL A 111 1.86 14.32 -17.43
N GLU A 112 0.75 13.62 -17.16
CA GLU A 112 0.61 12.18 -17.32
C GLU A 112 -0.25 11.91 -18.55
N GLU A 113 0.29 11.17 -19.51
CA GLU A 113 -0.41 10.70 -20.70
C GLU A 113 -0.48 9.17 -20.68
N THR A 114 -1.69 8.64 -20.75
CA THR A 114 -1.98 7.24 -21.05
C THR A 114 -2.62 7.15 -22.44
N GLY A 115 -2.86 5.94 -22.95
CA GLY A 115 -3.49 5.75 -24.27
C GLY A 115 -4.85 6.46 -24.43
N ASN A 116 -5.58 6.70 -23.33
CA ASN A 116 -6.93 7.26 -23.34
C ASN A 116 -7.10 8.54 -22.51
N SER A 117 -6.10 8.93 -21.71
CA SER A 117 -6.22 10.08 -20.81
C SER A 117 -4.96 10.93 -20.81
N ARG A 118 -5.16 12.24 -20.64
CA ARG A 118 -4.09 13.19 -20.36
C ARG A 118 -4.48 13.97 -19.11
N ASN A 119 -3.65 13.93 -18.09
CA ASN A 119 -3.82 14.64 -16.85
C ASN A 119 -2.67 15.61 -16.65
N GLU A 120 -2.96 16.82 -16.16
CA GLU A 120 -1.95 17.84 -15.89
C GLU A 120 -2.09 18.33 -14.46
N GLN A 121 -0.98 18.30 -13.72
CA GLN A 121 -0.90 18.80 -12.36
C GLN A 121 0.26 19.75 -12.19
N ALA A 122 0.03 20.84 -11.47
CA ALA A 122 1.10 21.78 -11.15
C ALA A 122 2.10 21.10 -10.19
N ILE A 123 3.41 21.27 -10.43
CA ILE A 123 4.45 20.67 -9.58
C ILE A 123 4.30 21.14 -8.13
N ALA A 124 3.90 22.40 -7.93
CA ALA A 124 3.59 22.98 -6.62
C ALA A 124 2.48 22.27 -5.83
N THR A 125 1.68 21.39 -6.46
CA THR A 125 0.64 20.60 -5.78
C THR A 125 1.11 19.24 -5.29
N ILE A 126 2.35 18.85 -5.61
CA ILE A 126 2.95 17.60 -5.13
C ILE A 126 3.17 17.71 -3.63
N GLU A 127 2.52 16.83 -2.86
CA GLU A 127 2.65 16.81 -1.40
C GLU A 127 3.98 16.22 -0.95
N ASN A 128 4.44 15.16 -1.61
CA ASN A 128 5.66 14.46 -1.20
C ASN A 128 6.23 13.57 -2.32
N ILE A 129 7.53 13.34 -2.30
CA ILE A 129 8.23 12.40 -3.19
C ILE A 129 9.00 11.40 -2.34
N ILE A 130 8.65 10.13 -2.46
CA ILE A 130 9.28 9.04 -1.72
C ILE A 130 10.04 8.15 -2.69
N GLU A 131 11.34 8.06 -2.48
CA GLU A 131 12.22 7.18 -3.24
C GLU A 131 12.52 5.91 -2.46
N THR A 132 12.36 4.77 -3.11
CA THR A 132 12.75 3.45 -2.62
C THR A 132 13.71 2.80 -3.63
N PRO A 133 14.41 1.72 -3.26
CA PRO A 133 15.30 1.01 -4.18
C PRO A 133 14.60 0.48 -5.44
N GLU A 134 13.29 0.20 -5.37
CA GLU A 134 12.53 -0.38 -6.49
C GLU A 134 11.58 0.61 -7.17
N TYR A 135 11.09 1.61 -6.44
CA TYR A 135 10.04 2.52 -6.88
C TYR A 135 10.31 3.97 -6.49
N VAL A 136 9.82 4.89 -7.30
CA VAL A 136 9.61 6.29 -6.92
C VAL A 136 8.12 6.55 -6.84
N PHE A 137 7.66 7.11 -5.73
CA PHE A 137 6.26 7.46 -5.49
C PHE A 137 6.13 8.98 -5.41
N ILE A 138 5.34 9.56 -6.30
CA ILE A 138 5.04 11.00 -6.32
C ILE A 138 3.62 11.18 -5.78
N TYR A 139 3.50 11.63 -4.54
CA TYR A 139 2.22 11.82 -3.87
C TYR A 139 1.58 13.16 -4.25
N LEU A 140 0.36 13.07 -4.77
CA LEU A 140 -0.52 14.20 -5.08
C LEU A 140 -1.50 14.47 -3.93
N SER A 141 -1.78 13.43 -3.16
CA SER A 141 -2.57 13.49 -1.93
C SER A 141 -2.16 12.34 -1.02
N ALA A 142 -2.70 12.29 0.20
CA ALA A 142 -2.51 11.17 1.12
C ALA A 142 -2.94 9.79 0.56
N MET A 143 -3.79 9.73 -0.48
CA MET A 143 -4.30 8.48 -1.06
C MET A 143 -3.94 8.28 -2.53
N THR A 144 -3.40 9.30 -3.21
CA THR A 144 -3.12 9.27 -4.64
C THR A 144 -1.66 9.55 -4.89
N ALA A 145 -0.99 8.65 -5.60
CA ALA A 145 0.38 8.84 -6.03
C ALA A 145 0.63 8.26 -7.42
N HIS A 146 1.52 8.87 -8.18
CA HIS A 146 2.11 8.22 -9.35
C HIS A 146 3.16 7.21 -8.90
N ILE A 147 3.11 6.03 -9.51
CA ILE A 147 4.01 4.91 -9.23
C ILE A 147 4.95 4.77 -10.41
N ILE A 148 6.24 5.00 -10.18
CA ILE A 148 7.29 4.84 -11.20
C ILE A 148 8.17 3.66 -10.79
N PRO A 149 8.03 2.49 -11.43
CA PRO A 149 8.91 1.36 -11.20
C PRO A 149 10.29 1.65 -11.80
N ARG A 150 11.35 1.65 -10.98
CA ARG A 150 12.71 1.93 -11.46
C ARG A 150 13.17 0.92 -12.52
N LYS A 151 12.72 -0.34 -12.40
CA LYS A 151 13.07 -1.44 -13.33
C LYS A 151 12.46 -1.27 -14.73
N GLU A 152 11.37 -0.51 -14.86
CA GLU A 152 10.70 -0.26 -16.14
C GLU A 152 11.29 0.96 -16.86
N ILE A 153 12.20 1.70 -16.23
CA ILE A 153 12.89 2.84 -16.84
C ILE A 153 14.21 2.38 -17.45
N ALA A 154 14.35 2.56 -18.76
CA ALA A 154 15.55 2.20 -19.50
C ALA A 154 16.78 3.05 -19.10
N ASP A 155 16.58 4.32 -18.76
CA ASP A 155 17.65 5.24 -18.36
C ASP A 155 17.48 5.71 -16.91
N SER A 156 18.24 5.10 -16.01
CA SER A 156 18.20 5.43 -14.58
C SER A 156 18.65 6.87 -14.29
N LYS A 157 19.56 7.44 -15.09
CA LYS A 157 20.01 8.83 -14.89
C LYS A 157 18.91 9.81 -15.23
N LEU A 158 18.16 9.52 -16.30
CA LEU A 158 17.01 10.34 -16.69
C LEU A 158 15.94 10.37 -15.59
N LEU A 159 15.72 9.24 -14.91
CA LEU A 159 14.81 9.20 -13.74
C LEU A 159 15.32 10.08 -12.59
N ASP A 160 16.61 9.98 -12.25
CA ASP A 160 17.17 10.75 -11.14
C ASP A 160 17.14 12.26 -11.43
N GLU A 161 17.44 12.67 -12.66
CA GLU A 161 17.31 14.07 -13.09
C GLU A 161 15.85 14.55 -13.08
N PHE A 162 14.90 13.70 -13.49
CA PHE A 162 13.48 14.01 -13.45
C PHE A 162 12.98 14.23 -12.01
N VAL A 163 13.38 13.34 -11.09
CA VAL A 163 13.04 13.46 -9.66
C VAL A 163 13.69 14.70 -9.06
N LYS A 164 14.92 15.04 -9.47
CA LYS A 164 15.59 16.27 -9.03
C LYS A 164 14.83 17.51 -9.51
N ALA A 165 14.43 17.56 -10.77
CA ALA A 165 13.65 18.68 -11.32
C ALA A 165 12.31 18.86 -10.60
N LEU A 166 11.65 17.77 -10.18
CA LEU A 166 10.42 17.82 -9.41
C LEU A 166 10.59 18.36 -7.98
N LYS A 167 11.77 18.21 -7.38
CA LYS A 167 12.06 18.73 -6.04
C LYS A 167 12.47 20.21 -6.05
N GLU A 168 12.95 20.69 -7.19
CA GLU A 168 13.45 22.07 -7.36
C GLU A 168 12.38 23.04 -7.88
N GLY A 169 11.29 22.53 -8.47
CA GLY A 169 10.15 23.31 -8.99
C GLY A 169 9.01 23.46 -8.00
#